data_AF-A0A1H4KNL5-F1
#
_entry.id   AF-A0A1H4KNL5-F1
#
_cell.length_a   1.000
_cell.length_b   1.000
_cell.length_c   1.000
_cell.angle_alpha   90.00
_cell.angle_beta   90.00
_cell.angle_gamma   90.00
#
_symmetry.space_group_name_H-M   'P 1'
#
loop_
_entity.id
_entity.type
_entity.pdbx_description
1 polymer ?
#
loop_
_entity_poly.entity_id
_entity_poly.type
_entity_poly.pdbx_seq_one_letter_code
_entity_poly.pdbx_strand_id
1 'polypeptide(L)'
;MIVRISALPLILALPLALTGCNSKPVNAAADARHIDEEMNEARQDLSKIPPPSKNLYMSVSSMNEWQNPSLTVQERMISIHVLMPDANPSDLGKGTMLRPEAARKQILNIDPANLAEALNAIPKDAWPYGRVVAIEEAHDAPPKARAQLRRNIEKAIDVLGNIGVVADEWNGGRPVGVR
;
A
#
# COMPACT_ATOMS: atom_id res chain seq x y z
N MET A 1 67.36 55.45 14.58
CA MET A 1 67.92 54.99 13.29
C MET A 1 68.14 53.48 13.41
N ILE A 2 67.41 52.68 12.60
CA ILE A 2 67.74 51.28 12.18
C ILE A 2 67.74 50.22 13.32
N VAL A 3 66.68 49.42 13.55
CA VAL A 3 66.23 48.14 12.90
C VAL A 3 67.34 47.09 12.73
N ARG A 4 67.18 45.88 13.30
CA ARG A 4 67.37 44.51 12.72
C ARG A 4 67.20 43.45 13.85
N ILE A 5 66.10 42.71 13.94
CA ILE A 5 65.61 41.54 13.16
C ILE A 5 65.99 40.20 13.82
N SER A 6 64.92 39.48 14.17
CA SER A 6 64.80 38.15 14.76
C SER A 6 65.38 37.00 13.95
N ALA A 7 65.67 35.89 14.64
CA ALA A 7 65.45 34.55 14.12
C ALA A 7 64.93 33.65 15.26
N LEU A 8 63.70 33.15 15.17
CA LEU A 8 63.25 31.97 15.91
C LEU A 8 62.21 31.21 15.06
N PRO A 9 62.20 29.86 15.11
CA PRO A 9 61.69 29.04 14.03
C PRO A 9 60.18 28.82 14.08
N LEU A 10 59.68 28.67 12.86
CA LEU A 10 58.36 28.24 12.43
C LEU A 10 57.95 26.90 13.07
N ILE A 11 56.91 26.90 13.92
CA ILE A 11 56.14 25.70 14.27
C ILE A 11 54.72 25.92 13.76
N LEU A 12 54.43 25.28 12.63
CA LEU A 12 53.13 25.27 11.98
C LEU A 12 52.23 24.24 12.69
N ALA A 13 51.42 24.70 13.65
CA ALA A 13 50.34 23.88 14.22
C ALA A 13 49.10 24.06 13.34
N LEU A 14 48.83 23.07 12.49
CA LEU A 14 47.65 22.98 11.65
C LEU A 14 46.52 22.31 12.47
N PRO A 15 45.37 22.96 12.73
CA PRO A 15 44.24 22.26 13.31
C PRO A 15 43.57 21.44 12.22
N LEU A 16 43.63 20.10 12.32
CA LEU A 16 42.73 19.22 11.58
C LEU A 16 41.30 19.47 12.07
N ALA A 17 40.55 20.31 11.37
CA ALA A 17 39.11 20.34 11.49
C ALA A 17 38.56 19.08 10.81
N LEU A 18 38.22 18.07 11.62
CA LEU A 18 37.39 16.94 11.20
C LEU A 18 35.96 17.47 10.94
N THR A 19 35.70 18.00 9.75
CA THR A 19 34.33 18.18 9.25
C THR A 19 33.75 16.79 8.97
N GLY A 20 33.02 16.25 9.95
CA GLY A 20 32.15 15.09 9.72
C GLY A 20 31.01 15.50 8.78
N CYS A 21 31.03 14.99 7.55
CA CYS A 21 29.91 15.12 6.62
C CYS A 21 28.71 14.30 7.13
N ASN A 22 27.81 14.93 7.88
CA ASN A 22 26.54 14.34 8.31
C ASN A 22 25.39 14.80 7.40
N SER A 23 25.54 14.60 6.08
CA SER A 23 24.49 14.88 5.11
C SER A 23 23.53 13.70 5.02
N LYS A 24 22.51 13.61 5.91
CA LYS A 24 21.26 12.84 5.66
C LYS A 24 20.04 12.95 6.64
N PRO A 25 19.82 14.00 7.45
CA PRO A 25 18.56 14.10 8.22
C PRO A 25 17.41 14.82 7.48
N VAL A 26 17.70 15.78 6.60
CA VAL A 26 16.66 16.64 5.98
C VAL A 26 15.76 15.88 5.00
N ASN A 27 16.35 15.00 4.18
CA ASN A 27 15.58 14.22 3.20
C ASN A 27 14.68 13.19 3.89
N ALA A 28 15.19 12.45 4.89
CA ALA A 28 14.38 11.46 5.62
C ALA A 28 13.18 12.10 6.34
N ALA A 29 13.34 13.30 6.89
CA ALA A 29 12.24 14.03 7.52
C ALA A 29 11.22 14.56 6.51
N ALA A 30 11.67 14.96 5.31
CA ALA A 30 10.76 15.37 4.23
C ALA A 30 10.00 14.17 3.67
N ASP A 31 10.68 13.05 3.42
CA ASP A 31 10.09 11.80 2.92
C ASP A 31 9.01 11.29 3.89
N ALA A 32 9.30 11.27 5.20
CA ALA A 32 8.32 10.86 6.21
C ALA A 32 7.07 11.75 6.22
N ARG A 33 7.23 13.07 6.09
CA ARG A 33 6.09 14.01 6.02
C ARG A 33 5.24 13.78 4.78
N HIS A 34 5.87 13.52 3.63
CA HIS A 34 5.16 13.21 2.40
C HIS A 34 4.33 11.93 2.52
N ILE A 35 4.89 10.87 3.11
CA ILE A 35 4.16 9.62 3.38
C ILE A 35 2.97 9.87 4.31
N ASP A 36 3.17 10.63 5.40
CA ASP A 36 2.10 10.94 6.35
C ASP A 36 0.97 11.75 5.69
N GLU A 37 1.31 12.69 4.81
CA GLU A 37 0.34 13.50 4.05
C GLU A 37 -0.46 12.63 3.08
N GLU A 38 0.21 11.74 2.32
CA GLU A 38 -0.43 10.78 1.43
C GLU A 38 -1.38 9.83 2.18
N MET A 39 -0.94 9.28 3.32
CA MET A 39 -1.79 8.44 4.18
C MET A 39 -3.02 9.20 4.67
N ASN A 40 -2.86 10.47 5.03
CA ASN A 40 -3.95 11.29 5.53
C ASN A 40 -4.94 11.67 4.42
N GLU A 41 -4.44 12.00 3.23
CA GLU A 41 -5.28 12.24 2.05
C GLU A 41 -6.08 10.98 1.69
N ALA A 42 -5.41 9.83 1.58
CA ALA A 42 -6.07 8.55 1.33
C ALA A 42 -7.14 8.25 2.38
N ARG A 43 -6.84 8.45 3.68
CA ARG A 43 -7.83 8.29 4.76
C ARG A 43 -9.05 9.19 4.57
N GLN A 44 -8.85 10.46 4.24
CA GLN A 44 -9.93 11.42 4.06
C GLN A 44 -10.79 11.07 2.84
N ASP A 45 -10.18 10.73 1.72
CA ASP A 45 -10.89 10.40 0.50
C ASP A 45 -11.62 9.07 0.59
N LEU A 46 -10.96 8.04 1.11
CA LEU A 46 -11.58 6.74 1.34
C LEU A 46 -12.73 6.85 2.32
N SER A 47 -12.68 7.75 3.32
CA SER A 47 -13.81 7.96 4.26
C SER A 47 -15.14 8.32 3.58
N LYS A 48 -15.09 8.81 2.33
CA LYS A 48 -16.29 9.11 1.51
C LYS A 48 -16.99 7.85 0.99
N ILE A 49 -16.33 6.70 0.97
CA ILE A 49 -16.94 5.39 0.71
C ILE A 49 -17.68 4.96 1.99
N PRO A 50 -18.88 4.36 1.95
CA PRO A 50 -19.59 3.91 3.15
C PRO A 50 -18.77 2.96 4.04
N PRO A 51 -19.03 2.92 5.37
CA PRO A 51 -18.40 1.93 6.23
C PRO A 51 -18.74 0.50 5.77
N PRO A 52 -17.90 -0.50 6.09
CA PRO A 52 -18.12 -1.89 5.72
C PRO A 52 -19.47 -2.42 6.19
N SER A 53 -20.24 -2.98 5.27
CA SER A 53 -21.53 -3.62 5.58
C SER A 53 -21.33 -5.11 5.84
N LYS A 54 -21.25 -5.51 7.12
CA LYS A 54 -20.98 -6.91 7.52
C LYS A 54 -21.88 -7.94 6.84
N ASN A 55 -23.17 -7.64 6.70
CA ASN A 55 -24.13 -8.56 6.07
C ASN A 55 -23.82 -8.84 4.60
N LEU A 56 -23.21 -7.88 3.88
CA LEU A 56 -22.86 -8.07 2.47
C LEU A 56 -21.67 -9.02 2.34
N TYR A 57 -20.50 -8.64 2.88
CA TYR A 57 -19.27 -9.38 2.61
C TYR A 57 -19.12 -10.69 3.40
N MET A 58 -19.75 -10.82 4.58
CA MET A 58 -19.68 -12.08 5.36
C MET A 58 -20.41 -13.24 4.69
N SER A 59 -21.42 -12.98 3.86
CA SER A 59 -22.14 -14.01 3.12
C SER A 59 -21.35 -14.59 1.94
N VAL A 60 -20.29 -13.91 1.50
CA VAL A 60 -19.46 -14.30 0.35
C VAL A 60 -18.47 -15.38 0.78
N SER A 61 -18.60 -16.61 0.27
CA SER A 61 -17.78 -17.74 0.72
C SER A 61 -16.63 -18.11 -0.23
N SER A 62 -16.60 -17.47 -1.40
CA SER A 62 -15.67 -17.77 -2.49
C SER A 62 -15.11 -16.48 -3.09
N MET A 63 -13.80 -16.47 -3.38
CA MET A 63 -13.14 -15.31 -3.99
C MET A 63 -13.70 -14.98 -5.39
N ASN A 64 -14.34 -15.94 -6.06
CA ASN A 64 -15.00 -15.72 -7.34
C ASN A 64 -16.26 -14.84 -7.22
N GLU A 65 -16.89 -14.83 -6.05
CA GLU A 65 -18.10 -14.05 -5.74
C GLU A 65 -17.76 -12.69 -5.13
N TRP A 66 -16.49 -12.48 -4.76
CA TRP A 66 -16.01 -11.23 -4.19
C TRP A 66 -15.98 -10.12 -5.25
N GLN A 67 -16.66 -9.00 -4.95
CA GLN A 67 -16.80 -7.87 -5.88
C GLN A 67 -16.01 -6.63 -5.48
N ASN A 68 -15.70 -6.45 -4.19
CA ASN A 68 -14.83 -5.37 -3.73
C ASN A 68 -13.39 -5.57 -4.25
N PRO A 69 -12.49 -4.58 -4.10
CA PRO A 69 -11.07 -4.81 -4.36
C PRO A 69 -10.54 -5.94 -3.47
N SER A 70 -9.65 -6.75 -4.01
CA SER A 70 -8.93 -7.77 -3.24
C SER A 70 -7.42 -7.68 -3.46
N LEU A 71 -6.67 -8.10 -2.45
CA LEU A 71 -5.22 -7.99 -2.39
C LEU A 71 -4.60 -9.38 -2.32
N THR A 72 -3.66 -9.65 -3.22
CA THR A 72 -2.74 -10.78 -3.07
C THR A 72 -1.37 -10.23 -2.72
N VAL A 73 -0.94 -10.47 -1.49
CA VAL A 73 0.37 -10.03 -1.01
C VAL A 73 1.43 -11.02 -1.49
N GLN A 74 2.52 -10.50 -2.03
CA GLN A 74 3.68 -11.27 -2.46
C GLN A 74 4.93 -10.87 -1.65
N GLU A 75 6.09 -11.42 -2.00
CA GLU A 75 7.33 -11.13 -1.27
C GLU A 75 7.78 -9.66 -1.43
N ARG A 76 7.56 -9.07 -2.61
CA ARG A 76 8.07 -7.73 -2.97
C ARG A 76 7.03 -6.75 -3.48
N MET A 77 5.79 -7.20 -3.67
CA MET A 77 4.74 -6.45 -4.34
C MET A 77 3.38 -6.87 -3.81
N ILE A 78 2.38 -6.04 -4.07
CA ILE A 78 0.97 -6.36 -3.83
C ILE A 78 0.26 -6.34 -5.17
N SER A 79 -0.52 -7.38 -5.45
CA SER A 79 -1.44 -7.40 -6.58
C SER A 79 -2.82 -6.99 -6.09
N ILE A 80 -3.39 -5.92 -6.68
CA ILE A 80 -4.75 -5.48 -6.41
C ILE A 80 -5.63 -5.95 -7.56
N HIS A 81 -6.65 -6.74 -7.23
CA HIS A 81 -7.67 -7.18 -8.17
C HIS A 81 -8.90 -6.29 -7.99
N VAL A 82 -9.31 -5.63 -9.07
CA VAL A 82 -10.45 -4.69 -9.06
C VAL A 82 -11.45 -5.13 -10.11
N LEU A 83 -12.72 -5.28 -9.72
CA LEU A 83 -13.81 -5.45 -10.67
C LEU A 83 -14.37 -4.07 -11.02
N MET A 84 -14.15 -3.62 -12.25
CA MET A 84 -14.67 -2.32 -12.67
C MET A 84 -16.19 -2.37 -12.87
N PRO A 85 -16.91 -1.28 -12.55
CA PRO A 85 -18.32 -1.10 -12.86
C PRO A 85 -18.57 -1.29 -14.36
N ASP A 86 -19.81 -1.65 -14.71
CA ASP A 86 -20.20 -1.71 -16.12
C ASP A 86 -20.41 -0.28 -16.62
N ALA A 87 -19.72 0.10 -17.69
CA ALA A 87 -19.85 1.43 -18.28
C ALA A 87 -21.21 1.67 -18.93
N ASN A 88 -22.00 0.62 -19.19
CA ASN A 88 -23.33 0.73 -19.78
C ASN A 88 -24.43 0.60 -18.70
N PRO A 89 -25.28 1.64 -18.51
CA PRO A 89 -26.32 1.67 -17.48
C PRO A 89 -27.53 0.78 -17.79
N SER A 90 -27.62 0.17 -18.98
CA SER A 90 -28.72 -0.72 -19.35
C SER A 90 -28.49 -2.14 -18.83
N ASP A 91 -29.55 -2.74 -18.28
CA ASP A 91 -29.61 -4.16 -17.90
C ASP A 91 -29.56 -5.11 -19.11
N LEU A 92 -29.81 -4.60 -20.32
CA LEU A 92 -29.86 -5.43 -21.52
C LEU A 92 -28.47 -5.99 -21.85
N GLY A 93 -28.33 -7.31 -21.77
CA GLY A 93 -27.11 -8.02 -22.14
C GLY A 93 -26.03 -8.11 -21.05
N LYS A 94 -26.33 -7.70 -19.80
CA LYS A 94 -25.43 -7.91 -18.66
C LYS A 94 -25.14 -9.41 -18.48
N GLY A 95 -23.86 -9.77 -18.32
CA GLY A 95 -23.44 -11.17 -18.14
C GLY A 95 -23.49 -12.04 -19.40
N THR A 96 -23.79 -11.46 -20.58
CA THR A 96 -23.73 -12.19 -21.86
C THR A 96 -22.31 -12.25 -22.41
N MET A 97 -22.07 -13.04 -23.46
CA MET A 97 -20.76 -13.12 -24.13
C MET A 97 -20.23 -11.76 -24.61
N LEU A 98 -21.11 -10.79 -24.86
CA LEU A 98 -20.73 -9.44 -25.31
C LEU A 98 -20.37 -8.50 -24.14
N ARG A 99 -20.76 -8.85 -22.91
CA ARG A 99 -20.50 -8.05 -21.69
C ARG A 99 -20.09 -8.98 -20.52
N PRO A 100 -18.99 -9.74 -20.65
CA PRO A 100 -18.55 -10.64 -19.59
C PRO A 100 -17.93 -9.86 -18.43
N GLU A 101 -18.23 -10.28 -17.19
CA GLU A 101 -17.65 -9.65 -15.99
C GLU A 101 -16.13 -9.82 -15.91
N ALA A 102 -15.62 -10.94 -16.41
CA ALA A 102 -14.19 -11.22 -16.45
C ALA A 102 -13.38 -10.16 -17.22
N ALA A 103 -13.95 -9.55 -18.27
CA ALA A 103 -13.27 -8.50 -19.04
C ALA A 103 -13.14 -7.17 -18.27
N ARG A 104 -13.88 -7.00 -17.18
CA ARG A 104 -13.84 -5.82 -16.31
C ARG A 104 -12.87 -5.99 -15.14
N LYS A 105 -12.29 -7.19 -14.96
CA LYS A 105 -11.29 -7.43 -13.92
C LYS A 105 -9.97 -6.81 -14.34
N GLN A 106 -9.46 -5.90 -13.51
CA GLN A 106 -8.14 -5.31 -13.65
C GLN A 106 -7.24 -5.85 -12.55
N ILE A 107 -5.95 -6.05 -12.88
CA ILE A 107 -4.92 -6.45 -11.92
C ILE A 107 -3.84 -5.38 -11.94
N LEU A 108 -3.64 -4.73 -10.80
CA LEU A 108 -2.61 -3.73 -10.60
C LEU A 108 -1.51 -4.31 -9.73
N ASN A 109 -0.28 -4.20 -10.18
CA ASN A 109 0.89 -4.68 -9.47
C ASN A 109 1.65 -3.48 -8.93
N ILE A 110 1.70 -3.34 -7.61
CA ILE A 110 2.23 -2.15 -6.94
C ILE A 110 3.35 -2.49 -5.97
N ASP A 111 4.19 -1.49 -5.69
CA ASP A 111 5.06 -1.53 -4.52
C ASP A 111 4.21 -1.46 -3.24
N PRO A 112 4.50 -2.25 -2.18
CA PRO A 112 3.75 -2.19 -0.93
C PRO A 112 3.68 -0.80 -0.30
N ALA A 113 4.67 0.06 -0.54
CA ALA A 113 4.67 1.44 -0.04
C ALA A 113 3.54 2.28 -0.61
N ASN A 114 3.08 2.00 -1.84
CA ASN A 114 2.08 2.79 -2.55
C ASN A 114 0.65 2.21 -2.37
N LEU A 115 0.44 1.34 -1.38
CA LEU A 115 -0.85 0.68 -1.17
C LEU A 115 -1.99 1.67 -0.93
N ALA A 116 -1.75 2.72 -0.16
CA ALA A 116 -2.78 3.71 0.14
C ALA A 116 -3.15 4.53 -1.10
N GLU A 117 -2.17 5.10 -1.81
CA GLU A 117 -2.40 5.81 -3.07
C GLU A 117 -3.15 4.93 -4.07
N ALA A 118 -2.71 3.69 -4.26
CA ALA A 118 -3.31 2.77 -5.22
C ALA A 118 -4.78 2.46 -4.86
N LEU A 119 -5.11 2.26 -3.58
CA LEU A 119 -6.49 2.06 -3.15
C LEU A 119 -7.33 3.34 -3.27
N ASN A 120 -6.73 4.51 -3.00
CA ASN A 120 -7.42 5.80 -3.13
C ASN A 120 -7.79 6.11 -4.58
N ALA A 121 -6.98 5.66 -5.53
CA ALA A 121 -7.24 5.81 -6.97
C ALA A 121 -8.39 4.93 -7.48
N ILE A 122 -8.87 3.96 -6.69
CA ILE A 122 -9.97 3.07 -7.11
C ILE A 122 -11.31 3.83 -7.07
N PRO A 123 -12.08 3.82 -8.17
CA PRO A 123 -13.41 4.43 -8.21
C PRO A 123 -14.34 3.90 -7.11
N LYS A 124 -15.17 4.79 -6.55
CA LYS A 124 -16.05 4.47 -5.41
C LYS A 124 -17.09 3.38 -5.70
N ASP A 125 -17.50 3.24 -6.96
CA ASP A 125 -18.45 2.23 -7.42
C ASP A 125 -17.88 0.81 -7.45
N ALA A 126 -16.55 0.65 -7.38
CA ALA A 126 -15.90 -0.64 -7.17
C ALA A 126 -15.97 -1.14 -5.71
N TRP A 127 -16.67 -0.44 -4.81
CA TRP A 127 -16.78 -0.78 -3.39
C TRP A 127 -18.22 -1.13 -2.94
N PRO A 128 -18.89 -2.13 -3.56
CA PRO A 128 -20.27 -2.49 -3.22
C PRO A 128 -20.48 -2.91 -1.76
N TYR A 129 -19.44 -3.38 -1.05
CA TYR A 129 -19.53 -3.81 0.36
C TYR A 129 -19.11 -2.71 1.36
N GLY A 130 -18.84 -1.50 0.90
CA GLY A 130 -18.18 -0.45 1.69
C GLY A 130 -16.67 -0.66 1.77
N ARG A 131 -15.98 0.06 2.67
CA ARG A 131 -14.50 0.08 2.79
C ARG A 131 -13.88 -1.20 3.36
N VAL A 132 -14.06 -2.33 2.68
CA VAL A 132 -13.47 -3.62 3.05
C VAL A 132 -12.74 -4.22 1.85
N VAL A 133 -11.58 -4.82 2.07
CA VAL A 133 -10.85 -5.56 1.05
C VAL A 133 -10.59 -6.98 1.53
N ALA A 134 -10.71 -7.94 0.63
CA ALA A 134 -10.20 -9.28 0.88
C ALA A 134 -8.68 -9.23 0.75
N ILE A 135 -7.94 -9.85 1.66
CA ILE A 135 -6.48 -9.94 1.61
C ILE A 135 -6.04 -11.39 1.76
N GLU A 136 -5.14 -11.84 0.88
CA GLU A 136 -4.60 -13.19 0.90
C GLU A 136 -3.09 -13.23 0.65
N GLU A 137 -2.47 -14.33 1.11
CA GLU A 137 -1.10 -14.70 0.76
C GLU A 137 -1.04 -15.24 -0.66
N ALA A 138 0.02 -14.90 -1.40
CA ALA A 138 0.35 -15.59 -2.64
C ALA A 138 0.47 -17.11 -2.41
N HIS A 139 -0.34 -17.90 -3.13
CA HIS A 139 -0.44 -19.34 -2.91
C HIS A 139 0.85 -20.09 -3.23
N ASP A 140 1.59 -19.65 -4.25
CA ASP A 140 2.77 -20.32 -4.79
C ASP A 140 4.09 -19.92 -4.09
N ALA A 141 4.01 -19.25 -2.93
CA ALA A 141 5.20 -18.83 -2.20
C ALA A 141 5.96 -20.05 -1.62
N PRO A 142 7.29 -20.14 -1.85
CA PRO A 142 8.09 -21.25 -1.35
C PRO A 142 8.10 -21.26 0.20
N PRO A 143 8.24 -22.41 0.87
CA PRO A 143 8.17 -22.51 2.34
C PRO A 143 9.09 -21.52 3.07
N LYS A 144 10.29 -21.27 2.53
CA LYS A 144 11.27 -20.31 3.08
C LYS A 144 10.79 -18.85 3.10
N ALA A 145 9.87 -18.46 2.22
CA ALA A 145 9.36 -17.10 2.10
C ALA A 145 8.11 -16.85 2.96
N ARG A 146 7.47 -17.90 3.49
CA ARG A 146 6.19 -17.80 4.24
C ARG A 146 6.27 -16.88 5.45
N ALA A 147 7.36 -16.94 6.21
CA ALA A 147 7.54 -16.06 7.37
C ALA A 147 7.65 -14.57 6.96
N GLN A 148 8.31 -14.27 5.84
CA GLN A 148 8.36 -12.91 5.31
C GLN A 148 7.00 -12.47 4.78
N LEU A 149 6.29 -13.37 4.09
CA LEU A 149 4.98 -13.09 3.53
C LEU A 149 3.94 -12.77 4.61
N ARG A 150 3.94 -13.51 5.72
CA ARG A 150 3.10 -13.23 6.88
C ARG A 150 3.34 -11.82 7.43
N ARG A 151 4.61 -11.42 7.59
CA ARG A 151 4.95 -10.04 8.00
C ARG A 151 4.51 -8.99 6.98
N ASN A 152 4.57 -9.31 5.69
CA ASN A 152 4.09 -8.41 4.65
C ASN A 152 2.57 -8.22 4.73
N ILE A 153 1.81 -9.30 5.01
CA ILE A 153 0.37 -9.22 5.25
C ILE A 153 0.07 -8.35 6.46
N GLU A 154 0.74 -8.59 7.59
CA GLU A 154 0.53 -7.79 8.81
C GLU A 154 0.74 -6.30 8.52
N LYS A 155 1.82 -5.95 7.81
CA LYS A 155 2.07 -4.57 7.38
C LYS A 155 0.99 -4.02 6.46
N ALA A 156 0.50 -4.81 5.51
CA ALA A 156 -0.59 -4.40 4.63
C ALA A 156 -1.88 -4.17 5.43
N ILE A 157 -2.21 -5.03 6.39
CA ILE A 157 -3.35 -4.87 7.30
C ILE A 157 -3.20 -3.59 8.14
N ASP A 158 -2.00 -3.29 8.63
CA ASP A 158 -1.73 -2.05 9.38
C ASP A 158 -1.97 -0.81 8.51
N VAL A 159 -1.48 -0.80 7.27
CA VAL A 159 -1.72 0.29 6.32
C VAL A 159 -3.22 0.45 6.03
N LEU A 160 -3.93 -0.66 5.78
CA LEU A 160 -5.38 -0.64 5.56
C LEU A 160 -6.14 -0.03 6.75
N GLY A 161 -5.79 -0.46 7.98
CA GLY A 161 -6.35 0.10 9.20
C GLY A 161 -6.08 1.60 9.34
N ASN A 162 -4.86 2.03 9.02
CA ASN A 162 -4.45 3.44 9.07
C ASN A 162 -5.23 4.33 8.09
N ILE A 163 -5.68 3.80 6.96
CA ILE A 163 -6.51 4.52 5.98
C ILE A 163 -8.01 4.26 6.14
N GLY A 164 -8.43 3.52 7.17
CA GLY A 164 -9.83 3.29 7.51
C GLY A 164 -10.54 2.24 6.64
N VAL A 165 -9.76 1.32 6.06
CA VAL A 165 -10.23 0.16 5.29
C VAL A 165 -10.11 -1.10 6.15
N VAL A 166 -11.16 -1.91 6.18
CA VAL A 166 -11.15 -3.19 6.90
C VAL A 166 -10.51 -4.26 6.03
N ALA A 167 -9.58 -5.01 6.61
CA ALA A 167 -9.03 -6.21 6.01
C ALA A 167 -9.89 -7.43 6.41
N ASP A 168 -10.42 -8.14 5.42
CA ASP A 168 -11.04 -9.45 5.58
C ASP A 168 -10.01 -10.48 5.08
N GLU A 169 -9.51 -11.34 5.96
CA GLU A 169 -8.38 -12.22 5.66
C GLU A 169 -8.88 -13.50 4.97
N TRP A 170 -8.21 -13.90 3.89
CA TRP A 170 -8.56 -15.05 3.05
C TRP A 170 -7.34 -15.96 2.86
N ASN A 171 -7.59 -17.25 2.67
CA ASN A 171 -6.58 -18.25 2.35
C ASN A 171 -7.17 -19.33 1.45
N GLY A 172 -6.51 -19.61 0.32
CA GLY A 172 -6.96 -20.64 -0.62
C GLY A 172 -8.34 -20.34 -1.21
N GLY A 173 -8.65 -19.07 -1.45
CA GLY A 173 -9.93 -18.63 -2.01
C GLY A 173 -11.13 -18.73 -1.05
N ARG A 174 -10.88 -18.87 0.26
CA ARG A 174 -11.90 -18.88 1.32
C ARG A 174 -11.53 -17.92 2.45
N PRO A 175 -12.52 -17.37 3.17
CA PRO A 175 -12.23 -16.52 4.31
C PRO A 175 -11.61 -17.32 5.47
N VAL A 176 -10.74 -16.66 6.23
CA VAL A 176 -10.10 -17.20 7.44
C VAL A 176 -10.99 -16.91 8.65
N GLY A 177 -11.10 -17.88 9.56
CA GLY A 177 -11.88 -17.75 10.79
C GLY A 177 -13.34 -18.19 10.66
N VAL A 178 -14.08 -18.09 11.76
CA VAL A 178 -15.52 -18.41 11.82
C VAL A 178 -16.30 -17.15 11.46
N ARG A 179 -17.20 -17.25 10.48
CA ARG A 179 -18.10 -16.18 10.06
C ARG A 179 -19.48 -16.31 10.69
#